data_AF-K7F3R9-F1
#
_entry.id   AF-K7F3R9-F1
#
_cell.length_a   1.000
_cell.length_b   1.000
_cell.length_c   1.000
_cell.angle_alpha   90.00
_cell.angle_beta   90.00
_cell.angle_gamma   90.00
#
_symmetry.space_group_name_H-M   'P 1'
#
loop_
_entity.id
_entity.type
_entity.pdbx_description
1 polymer ?
#
loop_
_entity_poly.entity_id
_entity_poly.type
_entity_poly.pdbx_seq_one_letter_code
_entity_poly.pdbx_strand_id
1 'polypeptide(L)'
;MGVLQGAVLVALCSWVAGKGCKHLSKTPEFGDIYHVKGVISLPYAEIEEPFEAWYNKTGNSSRIQYYDGQVITYQLESVEPYGTNYKITPETTETEMNVVKCFQLNGTKESPVTLQTVFPDTNGFKVSPPAGAWAGGGRSAGRQA
;
A
#
# COMPACT_ATOMS: atom_id res chain seq x y z
N MET A 1 -72.46 -6.32 21.48
CA MET A 1 -71.33 -7.14 21.95
C MET A 1 -70.49 -7.52 20.74
N GLY A 2 -69.27 -6.99 20.62
CA GLY A 2 -68.34 -7.33 19.54
C GLY A 2 -67.52 -6.13 19.03
N VAL A 3 -66.60 -5.64 19.85
CA VAL A 3 -65.49 -4.73 19.46
C VAL A 3 -64.22 -5.58 19.35
N LEU A 4 -63.20 -5.07 18.65
CA LEU A 4 -61.82 -5.58 18.42
C LEU A 4 -61.69 -6.53 17.22
N GLN A 5 -60.70 -6.46 16.32
CA GLN A 5 -59.49 -5.66 16.09
C GLN A 5 -59.04 -6.17 14.70
N GLY A 6 -58.65 -5.38 13.68
CA GLY A 6 -57.80 -4.21 13.75
C GLY A 6 -56.35 -4.62 14.03
N ALA A 7 -55.56 -4.81 12.95
CA ALA A 7 -54.10 -4.98 12.91
C ALA A 7 -53.50 -6.40 12.98
N VAL A 8 -53.23 -6.99 11.81
CA VAL A 8 -52.07 -7.87 11.60
C VAL A 8 -51.49 -7.59 10.22
N LEU A 9 -50.71 -6.51 10.08
CA LEU A 9 -50.02 -6.18 8.81
C LEU A 9 -48.54 -5.80 8.98
N VAL A 10 -47.90 -6.03 10.12
CA VAL A 10 -46.50 -5.62 10.29
C VAL A 10 -45.76 -6.62 11.18
N ALA A 11 -45.16 -7.67 10.62
CA ALA A 11 -44.18 -8.48 11.35
C ALA A 11 -43.30 -9.41 10.48
N LEU A 12 -42.83 -8.98 9.30
CA LEU A 12 -41.75 -9.71 8.59
C LEU A 12 -40.68 -8.75 8.04
N CYS A 13 -40.21 -7.85 8.90
CA CYS A 13 -38.90 -7.21 8.75
C CYS A 13 -38.10 -7.56 10.00
N SER A 14 -37.39 -8.68 10.01
CA SER A 14 -36.52 -9.02 11.14
C SER A 14 -35.29 -9.80 10.69
N TRP A 15 -34.16 -9.15 10.87
CA TRP A 15 -32.80 -9.69 10.90
C TRP A 15 -32.23 -10.28 9.62
N VAL A 16 -31.75 -9.37 8.76
CA VAL A 16 -30.36 -9.53 8.34
C VAL A 16 -29.50 -9.02 9.49
N ALA A 17 -29.10 -9.93 10.40
CA ALA A 17 -28.04 -9.62 11.36
C ALA A 17 -26.77 -9.38 10.54
N GLY A 18 -26.44 -8.11 10.29
CA GLY A 18 -25.16 -7.73 9.72
C GLY A 18 -24.07 -8.34 10.59
N LYS A 19 -23.28 -9.26 10.01
CA LYS A 19 -22.10 -9.78 10.69
C LYS A 19 -21.22 -8.59 11.02
N GLY A 20 -21.16 -8.23 12.30
CA GLY A 20 -20.33 -7.14 12.79
C GLY A 20 -18.91 -7.29 12.24
N CYS A 21 -18.36 -6.20 11.71
CA CYS A 21 -17.02 -6.20 11.16
C CYS A 21 -16.06 -6.61 12.29
N LYS A 22 -15.39 -7.77 12.15
CA LYS A 22 -14.40 -8.20 13.13
C LYS A 22 -13.28 -7.17 13.12
N HIS A 23 -13.07 -6.50 14.25
CA HIS A 23 -12.01 -5.53 14.44
C HIS A 23 -10.67 -6.16 14.06
N LEU A 24 -9.97 -5.60 13.07
CA LEU A 24 -8.64 -6.06 12.69
C LEU A 24 -7.72 -5.81 13.89
N SER A 25 -7.36 -6.85 14.64
CA SER A 25 -6.49 -6.71 15.82
C SER A 25 -5.02 -6.93 15.50
N LYS A 26 -4.68 -7.19 14.23
CA LYS A 26 -3.33 -7.52 13.77
C LYS A 26 -2.89 -6.55 12.68
N THR A 27 -1.62 -6.18 12.74
CA THR A 27 -0.89 -5.46 11.69
C THR A 27 -0.94 -6.23 10.37
N PRO A 28 -1.11 -5.57 9.22
CA PRO A 28 -1.14 -6.24 7.93
C PRO A 28 0.20 -6.92 7.61
N GLU A 29 0.13 -8.08 6.94
CA GLU A 29 1.28 -8.81 6.39
C GLU A 29 1.04 -8.98 4.88
N PHE A 30 2.05 -8.65 4.06
CA PHE A 30 1.93 -8.64 2.60
C PHE A 30 2.56 -9.86 1.91
N GLY A 31 3.28 -10.70 2.66
CA GLY A 31 3.95 -11.90 2.16
C GLY A 31 5.25 -11.63 1.39
N ASP A 32 5.88 -12.70 0.92
CA ASP A 32 7.18 -12.68 0.22
C ASP A 32 7.05 -12.55 -1.30
N ILE A 33 5.84 -12.73 -1.85
CA ILE A 33 5.54 -12.58 -3.27
C ILE A 33 4.21 -11.86 -3.40
N TYR A 34 4.20 -10.71 -4.07
CA TYR A 34 2.97 -9.96 -4.28
C TYR A 34 3.01 -9.13 -5.56
N HIS A 35 1.82 -8.71 -5.96
CA HIS A 35 1.57 -7.77 -7.06
C HIS A 35 0.59 -6.72 -6.57
N VAL A 36 0.85 -5.46 -6.92
CA VAL A 36 0.06 -4.33 -6.43
C VAL A 36 0.05 -3.21 -7.47
N LYS A 37 -1.08 -2.50 -7.51
CA LYS A 37 -1.27 -1.28 -8.29
C LYS A 37 -1.70 -0.16 -7.35
N GLY A 38 -1.27 1.07 -7.65
CA GLY A 38 -1.64 2.23 -6.87
C GLY A 38 -1.28 3.51 -7.57
N VAL A 39 -1.41 4.62 -6.86
CA VAL A 39 -1.00 5.95 -7.31
C VAL A 39 -0.18 6.58 -6.20
N ILE A 40 1.01 7.07 -6.53
CA ILE A 40 1.81 7.89 -5.62
C ILE A 40 1.41 9.35 -5.88
N SER A 41 0.83 9.99 -4.88
CA SER A 41 0.57 11.42 -4.92
C SER A 41 1.83 12.15 -4.42
N LEU A 42 2.36 13.05 -5.24
CA LEU A 42 3.46 13.96 -4.90
C LEU A 42 2.92 15.39 -4.82
N PRO A 43 2.32 15.81 -3.69
CA PRO A 43 1.53 17.04 -3.61
C PRO A 43 2.32 18.30 -3.92
N TYR A 44 3.62 18.31 -3.62
CA TYR A 44 4.50 19.44 -3.90
C TYR A 44 4.63 19.74 -5.41
N ALA A 45 4.56 18.69 -6.24
CA ALA A 45 4.69 18.81 -7.69
C ALA A 45 3.34 18.70 -8.41
N GLU A 46 2.25 18.46 -7.68
CA GLU A 46 0.91 18.18 -8.24
C GLU A 46 0.93 16.99 -9.23
N ILE A 47 1.79 16.01 -8.96
CA ILE A 47 1.95 14.81 -9.78
C ILE A 47 1.26 13.62 -9.11
N GLU A 48 0.42 12.94 -9.88
CA GLU A 48 -0.11 11.63 -9.56
C GLU A 48 0.65 10.60 -10.40
N GLU A 49 1.43 9.75 -9.77
CA GLU A 49 2.25 8.73 -10.44
C GLU A 49 1.56 7.37 -10.30
N PRO A 50 0.78 6.91 -11.31
CA PRO A 50 0.24 5.57 -11.29
C PRO A 50 1.40 4.57 -11.37
N PHE A 51 1.36 3.57 -10.51
CA PHE A 51 2.37 2.53 -10.47
C PHE A 51 1.78 1.12 -10.43
N GLU A 52 2.57 0.18 -10.94
CA GLU A 52 2.33 -1.25 -10.82
C GLU A 52 3.63 -1.94 -10.44
N ALA A 53 3.60 -2.72 -9.35
CA ALA A 53 4.79 -3.33 -8.79
C ALA A 53 4.63 -4.84 -8.58
N TRP A 54 5.73 -5.56 -8.82
CA TRP A 54 5.88 -6.98 -8.55
C TRP A 54 7.07 -7.15 -7.62
N TYR A 55 6.84 -7.85 -6.52
CA TYR A 55 7.85 -8.19 -5.54
C TYR A 55 7.93 -9.70 -5.45
N ASN A 56 9.14 -10.26 -5.63
CA ASN A 56 9.39 -11.68 -5.47
C ASN A 56 10.69 -11.89 -4.70
N LYS A 57 10.55 -12.08 -3.39
CA LYS A 57 11.68 -12.36 -2.51
C LYS A 57 12.33 -13.70 -2.78
N THR A 58 11.54 -14.74 -3.08
CA THR A 58 12.09 -16.08 -3.37
C THR A 58 12.89 -16.13 -4.67
N GLY A 59 12.56 -15.27 -5.62
CA GLY A 59 13.28 -15.11 -6.88
C GLY A 59 14.36 -14.03 -6.85
N ASN A 60 14.61 -13.38 -5.70
CA ASN A 60 15.55 -12.27 -5.56
C ASN A 60 15.39 -11.19 -6.66
N SER A 61 14.13 -10.81 -6.92
CA SER A 61 13.80 -9.81 -7.94
C SER A 61 12.60 -8.93 -7.56
N SER A 62 12.69 -7.64 -7.83
CA SER A 62 11.54 -6.72 -7.83
C SER A 62 11.48 -5.90 -9.11
N ARG A 63 10.26 -5.48 -9.46
CA ARG A 63 9.99 -4.60 -10.59
C ARG A 63 8.93 -3.58 -10.19
N ILE A 64 9.13 -2.33 -10.56
CA ILE A 64 8.10 -1.29 -10.49
C ILE A 64 8.00 -0.58 -11.84
N GLN A 65 6.77 -0.34 -12.27
CA GLN A 65 6.43 0.42 -13.46
C GLN A 65 5.70 1.69 -13.02
N TYR A 66 6.05 2.81 -13.63
CA TYR A 66 5.38 4.09 -13.46
C TYR A 66 4.79 4.53 -14.80
N TYR A 67 3.73 5.33 -14.75
CA TYR A 67 3.11 5.95 -15.92
C TYR A 67 2.78 4.91 -17.01
N ASP A 68 2.07 3.86 -16.60
CA ASP A 68 1.64 2.75 -17.47
C ASP A 68 2.80 2.06 -18.24
N GLY A 69 3.97 1.98 -17.61
CA GLY A 69 5.14 1.28 -18.15
C GLY A 69 6.08 2.18 -18.95
N GLN A 70 5.86 3.50 -18.98
CA GLN A 70 6.81 4.43 -19.58
C GLN A 70 8.16 4.41 -18.84
N VAL A 71 8.13 4.29 -17.50
CA VAL A 71 9.34 4.12 -16.69
C VAL A 71 9.27 2.78 -16.00
N ILE A 72 10.28 1.93 -16.20
CA ILE A 72 10.35 0.59 -15.60
C ILE A 72 11.67 0.47 -14.84
N THR A 73 11.60 0.13 -13.57
CA THR A 73 12.78 -0.18 -12.77
C THR A 73 12.76 -1.66 -12.39
N TYR A 74 13.90 -2.33 -12.56
CA TYR A 74 14.17 -3.66 -12.05
C TYR A 74 15.27 -3.59 -11.00
N GLN A 75 15.09 -4.27 -9.88
CA GLN A 75 16.13 -4.55 -8.90
C GLN A 75 16.33 -6.06 -8.86
N LEU A 76 17.42 -6.54 -9.44
CA LEU A 76 17.73 -7.96 -9.58
C LEU A 76 18.89 -8.31 -8.67
N GLU A 77 18.57 -8.67 -7.43
CA GLU A 77 19.55 -9.18 -6.47
C GLU A 77 20.08 -10.56 -6.88
N SER A 78 19.31 -11.33 -7.66
CA SER A 78 19.70 -12.64 -8.19
C SER A 78 20.91 -12.64 -9.15
N VAL A 79 21.39 -11.47 -9.58
CA VAL A 79 22.47 -11.34 -10.55
C VAL A 79 23.81 -11.29 -9.82
N GLU A 80 24.65 -12.30 -9.95
CA GLU A 80 25.97 -12.31 -9.31
C GLU A 80 26.95 -11.30 -9.95
N PRO A 81 27.91 -10.74 -9.19
CA PRO A 81 28.21 -11.04 -7.79
C PRO A 81 27.45 -10.20 -6.74
N TYR A 82 26.84 -9.07 -7.13
CA TYR A 82 26.29 -8.09 -6.18
C TYR A 82 24.95 -7.49 -6.62
N GLY A 83 24.26 -8.16 -7.54
CA GLY A 83 23.01 -7.72 -8.15
C GLY A 83 23.17 -6.63 -9.20
N THR A 84 22.05 -6.29 -9.86
CA THR A 84 21.99 -5.26 -10.89
C THR A 84 20.64 -4.55 -10.89
N ASN A 85 20.69 -3.23 -11.06
CA ASN A 85 19.53 -2.39 -11.30
C ASN A 85 19.43 -2.04 -12.79
N TYR A 86 18.21 -2.10 -13.32
CA TYR A 86 17.89 -1.56 -14.64
C TYR A 86 16.83 -0.47 -14.53
N LYS A 87 17.02 0.64 -15.22
CA LYS A 87 15.99 1.66 -15.43
C LYS A 87 15.74 1.80 -16.93
N ILE A 88 14.55 1.46 -17.38
CA ILE A 88 14.10 1.65 -18.75
C ILE A 88 13.22 2.91 -18.74
N THR A 89 13.64 3.94 -19.45
CA THR A 89 12.93 5.22 -19.51
C THR A 89 13.22 5.93 -20.83
N PRO A 90 12.32 6.77 -21.34
CA PRO A 90 12.67 7.76 -22.34
C PRO A 90 13.79 8.68 -21.83
N GLU A 91 14.75 8.97 -22.70
CA GLU A 91 15.77 9.99 -22.52
C GLU A 91 15.69 10.96 -23.70
N THR A 92 15.90 12.24 -23.38
CA THR A 92 16.04 13.31 -24.36
C THR A 92 17.44 13.90 -24.22
N THR A 93 18.19 13.92 -25.32
CA THR A 93 19.52 14.53 -25.44
C THR A 93 19.46 15.68 -26.44
N GLU A 94 20.59 16.35 -26.69
CA GLU A 94 20.68 17.39 -27.72
C GLU A 94 20.38 16.89 -29.15
N THR A 95 20.49 15.57 -29.38
CA THR A 95 20.34 14.96 -30.71
C THR A 95 19.14 14.02 -30.84
N GLU A 96 18.63 13.51 -29.71
CA GLU A 96 17.58 12.50 -29.67
C GLU A 96 16.45 12.97 -28.74
N MET A 97 15.21 12.81 -29.16
CA MET A 97 14.03 13.19 -28.36
C MET A 97 13.25 11.95 -27.94
N ASN A 98 13.03 11.77 -26.64
CA ASN A 98 12.19 10.72 -26.06
C ASN A 98 12.54 9.29 -26.51
N VAL A 99 13.81 9.00 -26.72
CA VAL A 99 14.25 7.66 -27.12
C VAL A 99 14.31 6.79 -25.88
N VAL A 100 13.64 5.63 -25.92
CA VAL A 100 13.70 4.66 -24.81
C VAL A 100 15.12 4.13 -24.69
N LYS A 101 15.72 4.33 -23.52
CA LYS A 101 17.04 3.81 -23.17
C LYS A 101 16.94 2.86 -21.99
N CYS A 102 17.90 1.95 -21.90
CA CYS A 102 18.09 1.07 -20.77
C CYS A 102 19.37 1.49 -20.04
N PHE A 103 19.20 1.99 -18.82
CA PHE A 103 20.30 2.35 -17.93
C PHE A 103 20.54 1.18 -16.98
N GLN A 104 21.79 0.72 -16.90
CA GLN A 104 22.21 -0.36 -16.01
C GLN A 104 23.14 0.20 -14.93
N LEU A 105 22.89 -0.18 -13.68
CA LEU A 105 23.79 0.09 -12.56
C LEU A 105 24.03 -1.20 -11.79
N ASN A 106 25.28 -1.68 -11.80
CA ASN A 106 25.68 -2.89 -11.08
C ASN A 106 25.90 -2.58 -9.60
N GLY A 107 25.57 -3.54 -8.72
CA GLY A 107 25.94 -3.46 -7.32
C GLY A 107 27.43 -3.64 -7.12
N THR A 108 27.92 -3.23 -5.96
CA THR A 108 29.29 -3.48 -5.50
C THR A 108 29.28 -4.32 -4.23
N LYS A 109 30.46 -4.75 -3.77
CA LYS A 109 30.59 -5.48 -2.51
C LYS A 109 30.10 -4.66 -1.31
N GLU A 110 30.36 -3.36 -1.32
CA GLU A 110 29.99 -2.42 -0.26
C GLU A 110 28.52 -1.99 -0.37
N SER A 111 27.95 -2.04 -1.58
CA SER A 111 26.58 -1.65 -1.86
C SER A 111 25.95 -2.63 -2.88
N PRO A 112 25.58 -3.84 -2.43
CA PRO A 112 24.85 -4.78 -3.27
C PRO A 112 23.44 -4.27 -3.54
N VAL A 113 22.87 -4.68 -4.67
CA VAL A 113 21.48 -4.41 -5.01
C VAL A 113 20.58 -5.27 -4.12
N THR A 114 19.57 -4.64 -3.51
CA THR A 114 18.55 -5.31 -2.71
C THR A 114 17.16 -5.10 -3.31
N LEU A 115 16.23 -5.97 -2.96
CA LEU A 115 14.84 -5.86 -3.41
C LEU A 115 14.15 -4.61 -2.85
N GLN A 116 13.32 -3.99 -3.68
CA GLN A 116 12.53 -2.84 -3.28
C GLN A 116 11.07 -3.25 -3.06
N THR A 117 10.62 -3.19 -1.81
CA THR A 117 9.20 -3.30 -1.43
C THR A 117 8.49 -1.96 -1.61
N VAL A 118 7.19 -1.98 -1.95
CA VAL A 118 6.37 -0.75 -1.97
C VAL A 118 5.68 -0.46 -0.64
N PHE A 119 5.56 -1.48 0.22
CA PHE A 119 4.95 -1.33 1.54
C PHE A 119 5.99 -0.94 2.58
N PRO A 120 5.62 -0.08 3.55
CA PRO A 120 6.51 0.25 4.65
C PRO A 120 6.78 -0.99 5.52
N ASP A 121 7.90 -0.97 6.25
CA ASP A 121 8.09 -1.93 7.33
C ASP A 121 7.06 -1.65 8.43
N THR A 122 6.21 -2.63 8.71
CA THR A 122 5.17 -2.52 9.73
C THR A 122 5.61 -3.00 11.11
N ASN A 123 6.90 -3.35 11.30
CA ASN A 123 7.44 -3.72 12.60
C ASN A 123 7.23 -2.59 13.62
N GLY A 124 6.60 -2.92 14.76
CA GLY A 124 6.30 -1.95 15.82
C GLY A 124 5.03 -1.12 15.62
N PHE A 125 4.34 -1.25 14.48
CA PHE A 125 3.04 -0.59 14.26
C PHE A 125 1.97 -1.23 15.14
N LYS A 126 1.10 -0.40 15.70
CA LYS A 126 -0.06 -0.82 16.51
C LYS A 126 -1.34 -0.45 15.79
N VAL A 127 -2.35 -1.31 15.87
CA VAL A 127 -3.67 -0.97 15.34
C VAL A 127 -4.29 0.13 16.20
N SER A 128 -4.76 1.19 15.56
CA SER A 128 -5.51 2.24 16.25
C SER A 128 -6.83 1.67 16.78
N PRO A 129 -7.21 1.97 18.03
CA PRO A 129 -8.53 1.63 18.54
C PRO A 129 -9.63 2.19 17.62
N PRO A 130 -10.81 1.56 17.56
CA PRO A 130 -11.90 2.07 16.73
C PRO A 130 -12.31 3.47 17.22
N ALA A 131 -12.66 4.34 16.26
CA ALA A 131 -13.15 5.68 16.56
C ALA A 131 -14.38 5.59 17.49
N GLY A 132 -14.21 6.01 18.75
CA GLY A 132 -15.23 5.88 19.81
C GLY A 132 -14.80 5.06 21.04
N ALA A 133 -13.67 4.33 20.98
CA ALA A 133 -13.14 3.60 22.14
C ALA A 133 -12.40 4.49 23.17
N TRP A 134 -12.36 5.81 22.97
CA TRP A 134 -11.88 6.79 23.95
C TRP A 134 -12.95 7.03 25.02
N ALA A 135 -13.29 5.99 25.78
CA ALA A 135 -14.18 6.09 26.92
C ALA A 135 -13.36 6.03 28.23
N GLY A 136 -13.07 7.22 28.78
CA GLY A 136 -12.87 7.40 30.24
C GLY A 136 -11.44 7.42 30.77
N GLY A 137 -11.02 8.63 31.21
CA GLY A 137 -10.01 8.84 32.26
C GLY A 137 -9.00 9.94 31.89
N GLY A 138 -8.96 11.11 32.50
CA GLY A 138 -9.79 11.69 33.56
C GLY A 138 -9.65 13.21 33.56
N ARG A 139 -10.62 13.89 34.17
CA ARG A 139 -10.50 15.29 34.56
C ARG A 139 -9.38 15.39 35.61
N SER A 140 -8.20 15.84 35.23
CA SER A 140 -7.30 16.52 36.17
C SER A 140 -7.45 18.01 35.94
N ALA A 141 -8.11 18.68 36.89
CA ALA A 141 -8.13 20.12 37.00
C ALA A 141 -6.69 20.66 37.07
N GLY A 142 -6.26 21.34 36.01
CA GLY A 142 -5.03 22.14 35.98
C GLY A 142 -5.39 23.60 36.14
N ARG A 143 -5.10 24.12 37.33
CA ARG A 143 -5.35 25.47 37.83
C ARG A 143 -4.62 26.52 37.00
N GLN A 144 -5.28 27.66 36.74
CA GLN A 144 -4.64 28.90 36.31
C GLN A 144 -3.50 29.28 37.27
N ALA A 145 -2.34 29.58 36.71
CA ALA A 145 -1.38 30.55 37.21
C ALA A 145 -0.52 31.01 36.02
#